data_AF-A0A7X6TSX1-F1
#
_entry.id   AF-A0A7X6TSX1-F1
#
_cell.length_a   1.000
_cell.length_b   1.000
_cell.length_c   1.000
_cell.angle_alpha   90.00
_cell.angle_beta   90.00
_cell.angle_gamma   90.00
#
_symmetry.space_group_name_H-M   'P 1'
#
loop_
_entity.id
_entity.type
_entity.pdbx_description
1 polymer ?
#
loop_
_entity_poly.entity_id
_entity_poly.type
_entity_poly.pdbx_seq_one_letter_code
_entity_poly.pdbx_strand_id
1 'polypeptide(L)' 'MKINWFPGHMVKTRREITDNLKLVDAVIEIRDARIVNSSTNPEIKKILGDKPRI' A
#
# COMPACT_ATOMS: atom_id res chain seq x y z
N MET A 1 -21.42 -6.40 -2.93
CA MET A 1 -20.63 -5.34 -3.57
C MET A 1 -19.30 -5.93 -4.01
N LYS A 2 -19.06 -6.05 -5.32
CA LYS A 2 -17.88 -6.73 -5.87
C LYS A 2 -16.87 -5.65 -6.28
N ILE A 3 -15.80 -5.49 -5.52
CA ILE A 3 -14.71 -4.57 -5.89
C ILE A 3 -13.94 -5.23 -7.04
N ASN A 4 -14.03 -4.64 -8.24
CA ASN A 4 -13.20 -5.06 -9.37
C ASN A 4 -11.81 -4.45 -9.21
N TRP A 5 -10.88 -5.23 -8.65
CA TRP A 5 -9.52 -4.79 -8.38
C TRP A 5 -8.68 -4.58 -9.65
N PHE A 6 -8.98 -5.33 -10.73
CA PHE A 6 -8.20 -5.32 -11.96
C PHE A 6 -9.01 -4.81 -13.17
N PRO A 7 -8.36 -4.21 -14.19
CA PRO A 7 -6.95 -3.80 -14.26
C PRO A 7 -6.72 -2.33 -13.87
N GLY A 8 -7.76 -1.49 -13.88
CA GLY A 8 -7.62 -0.03 -13.71
C GLY A 8 -7.52 0.45 -12.26
N HIS A 9 -8.25 -0.18 -11.33
CA HIS A 9 -8.34 0.29 -9.95
C HIS A 9 -7.00 0.18 -9.22
N MET A 10 -6.33 -0.98 -9.30
CA MET A 10 -5.01 -1.15 -8.68
C MET A 10 -3.95 -0.21 -9.26
N VAL A 11 -3.94 0.03 -10.58
CA VAL A 11 -2.99 0.97 -11.21
C VAL A 11 -3.22 2.40 -10.71
N LYS A 12 -4.48 2.83 -10.61
CA LYS A 12 -4.84 4.14 -10.09
C LYS A 12 -4.39 4.30 -8.63
N THR A 13 -4.75 3.35 -7.76
CA THR A 13 -4.38 3.39 -6.34
C THR A 13 -2.87 3.39 -6.15
N ARG A 14 -2.13 2.61 -6.95
CA ARG A 14 -0.66 2.61 -6.91
C ARG A 14 -0.06 3.97 -7.25
N ARG A 15 -0.58 4.64 -8.28
CA ARG A 15 -0.14 6.00 -8.64
C ARG A 15 -0.44 6.99 -7.52
N GLU A 16 -1.66 6.97 -6.99
CA GLU A 16 -2.09 7.85 -5.89
C GLU A 16 -1.23 7.67 -4.64
N ILE A 17 -0.93 6.42 -4.25
CA ILE A 17 -0.01 6.14 -3.14
C ILE A 17 1.37 6.72 -3.45
N THR A 18 1.91 6.47 -4.64
CA THR A 18 3.26 6.94 -5.02
C THR A 18 3.38 8.46 -5.00
N ASP A 19 2.33 9.17 -5.42
CA ASP A 19 2.31 10.63 -5.40
C ASP A 19 2.17 11.17 -3.99
N ASN A 20 1.32 10.57 -3.15
CA ASN A 20 1.18 10.94 -1.74
C ASN A 20 2.45 10.66 -0.93
N LEU A 21 3.22 9.62 -1.28
CA LEU A 21 4.49 9.33 -0.60
C LEU A 21 5.47 10.50 -0.67
N LYS A 22 5.47 11.29 -1.75
CA LYS A 22 6.35 12.46 -1.90
C LYS A 22 6.05 13.56 -0.88
N LEU A 23 4.86 13.56 -0.29
CA LEU A 23 4.36 14.62 0.58
C LEU A 23 4.51 14.30 2.07
N VAL A 24 4.98 13.10 2.43
CA VAL A 24 5.05 12.61 3.82
C VAL A 24 6.44 12.11 4.17
N ASP A 25 6.84 12.20 5.43
CA ASP A 25 8.15 11.72 5.89
C ASP A 25 8.16 10.23 6.24
N ALA A 26 7.01 9.68 6.66
CA ALA A 26 6.87 8.29 7.10
C ALA A 26 5.49 7.71 6.73
N VAL A 27 5.38 6.38 6.81
CA VAL A 27 4.16 5.63 6.50
C VAL A 27 3.77 4.73 7.66
N ILE A 28 2.48 4.68 7.98
CA ILE A 28 1.91 3.76 8.95
C ILE A 28 1.14 2.67 8.19
N GLU A 29 1.53 1.41 8.34
CA GLU A 29 0.81 0.27 7.75
C GLU A 29 -0.08 -0.40 8.81
N ILE A 30 -1.39 -0.28 8.63
CA ILE A 30 -2.37 -0.97 9.49
C ILE A 30 -2.55 -2.40 8.99
N ARG A 31 -2.44 -3.37 9.90
CA ARG A 31 -2.52 -4.82 9.61
C ARG A 31 -3.46 -5.55 10.56
N ASP A 32 -3.89 -6.74 10.13
CA ASP A 32 -4.60 -7.67 11.02
C ASP A 32 -3.57 -8.44 11.85
N ALA A 33 -3.66 -8.32 13.18
CA ALA A 33 -2.73 -8.96 14.12
C ALA A 33 -2.78 -10.49 14.09
N ARG A 34 -3.89 -11.09 13.63
CA ARG A 34 -4.05 -12.56 13.58
C ARG A 34 -3.28 -13.18 12.42
N ILE A 35 -3.03 -12.40 11.36
CA ILE A 35 -2.46 -12.87 10.09
C ILE A 35 -1.50 -11.83 9.50
N VAL A 36 -0.58 -11.31 10.32
CA VAL A 36 0.31 -10.18 9.99
C VAL A 36 0.97 -10.30 8.62
N ASN A 37 1.47 -11.49 8.28
CA ASN A 37 2.14 -11.73 7.00
C ASN A 37 1.15 -11.80 5.83
N SER A 38 0.00 -12.46 6.01
CA SER A 38 -0.99 -12.63 4.94
C SER A 38 -1.84 -11.39 4.68
N SER A 39 -2.03 -10.52 5.67
CA SER A 39 -2.76 -9.25 5.49
C SER A 39 -1.92 -8.16 4.81
N THR A 40 -0.63 -8.43 4.55
CA THR A 40 0.28 -7.50 3.88
C THR A 40 -0.05 -7.38 2.40
N ASN A 41 -0.04 -6.16 1.86
CA ASN A 41 -0.01 -6.00 0.40
C ASN A 41 1.36 -6.48 -0.13
N PRO A 42 1.42 -7.50 -1.03
CA PRO A 42 2.68 -8.04 -1.53
C PRO A 42 3.59 -7.03 -2.21
N GLU A 43 3.02 -5.97 -2.80
CA GLU A 43 3.77 -4.93 -3.49
C GLU A 43 4.18 -3.77 -2.58
N ILE A 44 3.72 -3.73 -1.32
CA ILE A 44 3.88 -2.55 -0.46
C ILE A 44 5.34 -2.17 -0.26
N LYS A 45 6.23 -3.16 -0.07
CA LYS A 45 7.67 -2.93 0.10
C LYS A 45 8.29 -2.26 -1.13
N LYS A 46 7.85 -2.63 -2.33
CA LYS A 46 8.29 -2.02 -3.59
C LYS A 46 7.73 -0.60 -3.76
N ILE A 47 6.50 -0.36 -3.30
CA ILE A 47 5.84 0.94 -3.41
C ILE A 47 6.47 1.96 -2.45
N LEU A 48 6.75 1.55 -1.21
CA LEU A 48 7.25 2.44 -0.16
C LEU A 48 8.76 2.76 -0.27
N GLY A 49 9.55 1.89 -0.90
CA GLY A 49 10.99 2.06 -1.02
C GLY A 49 11.67 2.16 0.35
N ASP A 50 12.52 3.18 0.53
CA ASP A 50 13.31 3.40 1.74
C ASP A 50 12.63 4.31 2.78
N LYS A 51 11.35 4.68 2.57
CA LYS A 51 10.65 5.54 3.52
C LYS A 51 10.47 4.85 4.87
N PRO A 52 10.72 5.55 5.99
CA PRO A 52 10.43 5.05 7.32
C PRO A 52 9.00 4.52 7.41
N ARG A 53 8.86 3.31 7.94
CA ARG A 53 7.59 2.61 8.03
C ARG A 53 7.39 2.06 9.43
N ILE A 54 6.17 2.26 9.95
CA ILE A 54 5.69 1.78 11.24
C ILE A 54 4.59 0.76 11.00
#